data_AF-A0A8H6ZRH9-F1
#
_entry.id   AF-A0A8H6ZRH9-F1
#
_cell.length_a   1.000
_cell.length_b   1.000
_cell.length_c   1.000
_cell.angle_alpha   90.00
_cell.angle_beta   90.00
_cell.angle_gamma   90.00
#
_symmetry.space_group_name_H-M   'P 1'
#
loop_
_entity.id
_entity.type
_entity.pdbx_description
1 polymer ?
#
loop_
_entity_poly.entity_id
_entity_poly.type
_entity_poly.pdbx_seq_one_letter_code
_entity_poly.pdbx_strand_id
1 'polypeptide(L)'
;MAGFATSLREQCKEDLDDGNSRAVNTLIALDAYPLMRNAGCQIDPSTNTYCFVNAVHNTNPADLYFYQLALGTSFPRGSDPTCSACARNLMSLYAEALQSDGTSGTGGQKVLTGLRKTYDAAAQRAVNQCGTGYATMNVASSASSLIGERKNSVTMAFVLASLVWFALL
;
A
#
# COMPACT_ATOMS: atom_id res chain seq x y z
N MET A 1 4.10 21.34 -14.28
CA MET A 1 2.66 21.50 -13.98
C MET A 1 2.38 20.76 -12.68
N ALA A 2 1.91 21.45 -11.64
CA ALA A 2 1.52 20.77 -10.39
C ALA A 2 0.32 19.85 -10.68
N GLY A 3 0.35 18.62 -10.18
CA GLY A 3 -0.77 17.69 -10.33
C GLY A 3 -1.96 18.11 -9.46
N PHE A 4 -3.17 17.68 -9.81
CA PHE A 4 -4.39 18.02 -9.07
C PHE A 4 -4.30 17.69 -7.57
N ALA A 5 -3.63 16.59 -7.20
CA ALA A 5 -3.42 16.22 -5.80
C ALA A 5 -2.56 17.24 -5.04
N THR A 6 -1.49 17.76 -5.67
CA THR A 6 -0.64 18.81 -5.11
C THR A 6 -1.43 20.10 -4.93
N SER A 7 -2.16 20.54 -5.95
CA SER A 7 -3.00 21.75 -5.86
C SER A 7 -4.08 21.61 -4.79
N LEU A 8 -4.71 20.45 -4.63
CA LEU A 8 -5.71 20.24 -3.58
C LEU A 8 -5.08 20.32 -2.18
N ARG A 9 -3.88 19.78 -1.97
CA ARG A 9 -3.15 19.88 -0.68
C ARG A 9 -2.82 21.33 -0.30
N GLU A 10 -2.53 22.16 -1.29
CA GLU A 10 -2.21 23.58 -1.08
C GLU A 10 -3.47 24.42 -0.83
N GLN A 11 -4.50 24.25 -1.65
CA GLN A 11 -5.68 25.12 -1.66
C GLN A 11 -6.73 24.70 -0.61
N CYS A 12 -6.85 23.42 -0.30
CA CYS A 12 -7.81 22.88 0.67
C CYS A 12 -7.12 22.49 1.98
N LYS A 13 -6.03 23.18 2.37
CA LYS A 13 -5.24 22.83 3.54
C LYS A 13 -6.07 22.79 4.84
N GLU A 14 -6.87 23.82 5.08
CA GLU A 14 -7.75 23.91 6.26
C GLU A 14 -8.77 22.76 6.28
N ASP A 15 -9.46 22.52 5.17
CA ASP A 15 -10.39 21.39 5.03
C ASP A 15 -9.72 20.02 5.28
N LEU A 16 -8.47 19.85 4.85
CA LEU A 16 -7.72 18.62 5.09
C LEU A 16 -7.31 18.49 6.57
N ASP A 17 -6.88 19.58 7.19
CA ASP A 17 -6.50 19.63 8.61
C ASP A 17 -7.72 19.38 9.51
N ASP A 18 -8.91 19.87 9.10
CA ASP A 18 -10.20 19.63 9.77
C ASP A 18 -10.83 18.26 9.46
N GLY A 19 -10.22 17.48 8.57
CA GLY A 19 -10.71 16.15 8.20
C GLY A 19 -12.03 16.19 7.41
N ASN A 20 -12.29 17.26 6.66
CA ASN A 20 -13.45 17.38 5.80
C ASN A 20 -13.49 16.20 4.81
N SER A 21 -14.53 15.37 4.94
CA SER A 21 -14.67 14.14 4.14
C SER A 21 -14.60 14.37 2.63
N ARG A 22 -15.03 15.53 2.13
CA ARG A 22 -14.95 15.84 0.69
C ARG A 22 -13.50 16.03 0.27
N ALA A 23 -12.76 16.89 0.96
CA ALA A 23 -11.35 17.16 0.66
C ALA A 23 -10.50 15.89 0.82
N VAL A 24 -10.68 15.15 1.91
CA VAL A 24 -9.94 13.91 2.18
C VAL A 24 -10.24 12.83 1.14
N ASN A 25 -11.51 12.56 0.82
CA ASN A 25 -11.86 11.53 -0.15
C ASN A 25 -11.43 11.92 -1.57
N THR A 26 -11.53 13.19 -1.95
CA THR A 26 -11.03 13.66 -3.25
C THR A 26 -9.52 13.50 -3.32
N LEU A 27 -8.79 13.83 -2.26
CA LEU A 27 -7.35 13.64 -2.22
C LEU A 27 -6.95 12.18 -2.39
N ILE A 28 -7.59 11.27 -1.65
CA ILE A 28 -7.40 9.82 -1.78
C ILE A 28 -7.65 9.37 -3.22
N ALA A 29 -8.72 9.85 -3.85
CA ALA A 29 -9.05 9.49 -5.23
C ALA A 29 -8.02 10.01 -6.23
N LEU A 30 -7.56 11.26 -6.08
CA LEU A 30 -6.54 11.85 -6.95
C LEU A 30 -5.19 11.13 -6.82
N ASP A 31 -4.80 10.78 -5.60
CA ASP A 31 -3.59 10.02 -5.32
C ASP A 31 -3.66 8.59 -5.86
N ALA A 32 -4.83 7.94 -5.79
CA ALA A 32 -5.06 6.59 -6.30
C ALA A 32 -5.25 6.50 -7.82
N TYR A 33 -5.57 7.61 -8.49
CA TYR A 33 -5.96 7.63 -9.90
C TYR A 33 -4.94 6.98 -10.85
N PRO A 34 -3.61 7.23 -10.75
CA PRO A 34 -2.64 6.59 -11.64
C PRO A 34 -2.66 5.06 -11.53
N LEU A 35 -2.80 4.54 -10.31
CA LEU A 35 -2.87 3.11 -10.03
C LEU A 35 -4.17 2.51 -10.55
N MET A 36 -5.31 3.19 -10.32
CA MET A 36 -6.60 2.75 -10.84
C MET A 36 -6.65 2.75 -12.36
N ARG A 37 -6.01 3.73 -13.00
CA ARG A 37 -5.86 3.76 -14.47
C ARG A 37 -5.07 2.56 -14.98
N ASN A 38 -3.97 2.19 -14.32
CA ASN A 38 -3.19 1.01 -14.67
C ASN A 38 -4.03 -0.28 -14.45
N ALA A 39 -4.71 -0.39 -13.32
CA ALA A 39 -5.62 -1.50 -13.02
C ALA A 39 -6.71 -1.66 -14.10
N GLY A 40 -7.32 -0.55 -14.56
CA GLY A 40 -8.34 -0.58 -15.62
C GLY A 40 -7.80 -1.01 -16.99
N CYS A 41 -6.51 -0.84 -17.24
CA CYS A 41 -5.86 -1.26 -18.48
C CYS A 41 -5.43 -2.74 -18.47
N GLN A 42 -5.62 -3.47 -17.37
CA GLN A 42 -5.32 -4.90 -17.30
C GLN A 42 -6.22 -5.70 -18.25
N ILE A 43 -5.61 -6.58 -19.04
CA ILE A 43 -6.29 -7.43 -20.01
C ILE A 43 -6.23 -8.86 -19.51
N ASP A 44 -7.36 -9.56 -19.61
CA ASP A 44 -7.43 -10.99 -19.39
C ASP A 44 -6.85 -11.73 -20.61
N PRO A 45 -5.73 -12.46 -20.49
CA PRO A 45 -5.15 -13.19 -21.61
C PRO A 45 -6.06 -14.32 -22.12
N SER A 46 -6.99 -14.82 -21.31
CA SER A 46 -7.88 -15.93 -21.69
C SER A 46 -9.05 -15.47 -22.55
N THR A 47 -9.57 -14.27 -22.32
CA THR A 47 -10.74 -13.73 -23.04
C THR A 47 -10.40 -12.57 -23.98
N ASN A 48 -9.17 -12.05 -23.91
CA ASN A 48 -8.70 -10.89 -24.67
C ASN A 48 -9.54 -9.61 -24.44
N THR A 49 -10.12 -9.49 -23.25
CA THR A 49 -10.96 -8.35 -22.84
C THR A 49 -10.42 -7.70 -21.57
N TYR A 50 -10.86 -6.48 -21.27
CA TYR A 50 -10.43 -5.77 -20.06
C TYR A 50 -10.93 -6.47 -18.79
N CYS A 51 -10.03 -6.71 -17.85
CA CYS A 51 -10.34 -7.34 -16.57
C CYS A 51 -11.44 -6.62 -15.80
N PHE A 52 -11.49 -5.29 -15.88
CA PHE A 52 -12.55 -4.49 -15.27
C PHE A 52 -13.91 -4.79 -15.90
N VAL A 53 -13.98 -4.88 -17.22
CA VAL A 53 -15.22 -5.21 -17.96
C VAL A 53 -15.70 -6.61 -17.58
N ASN A 54 -14.80 -7.58 -17.49
CA ASN A 54 -15.16 -8.94 -17.05
C ASN A 54 -15.69 -8.97 -15.62
N ALA A 55 -15.11 -8.18 -14.71
CA ALA A 55 -15.61 -8.06 -13.34
C ALA A 55 -17.01 -7.44 -13.29
N VAL A 56 -17.32 -6.45 -14.15
CA VAL A 56 -18.65 -5.84 -14.25
C VAL A 56 -19.69 -6.79 -14.83
N HIS A 57 -19.33 -7.54 -15.87
CA HIS A 57 -20.25 -8.43 -16.57
C HIS A 57 -20.44 -9.81 -15.89
N ASN A 58 -19.66 -10.10 -14.84
CA ASN A 58 -19.78 -11.38 -14.14
C ASN A 58 -21.14 -11.46 -13.39
N THR A 59 -21.77 -12.63 -13.43
CA THR A 59 -22.98 -12.93 -12.64
C THR A 59 -22.77 -12.66 -11.15
N ASN A 60 -21.54 -12.85 -10.65
CA ASN A 60 -21.10 -12.41 -9.33
C ASN A 60 -20.08 -11.26 -9.46
N PRO A 61 -20.50 -9.99 -9.31
CA PRO A 61 -19.61 -8.83 -9.48
C PRO A 61 -18.75 -8.52 -8.25
N ALA A 62 -18.50 -9.51 -7.37
CA ALA A 62 -17.70 -9.32 -6.16
C ALA A 62 -16.28 -8.79 -6.44
N ASP A 63 -15.70 -9.14 -7.59
CA ASP A 63 -14.36 -8.68 -7.98
C ASP A 63 -14.29 -7.15 -8.19
N LEU A 64 -15.43 -6.47 -8.41
CA LEU A 64 -15.49 -5.01 -8.47
C LEU A 64 -15.10 -4.33 -7.16
N TYR A 65 -15.35 -4.98 -6.02
CA TYR A 65 -14.97 -4.43 -4.72
C TYR A 65 -13.45 -4.35 -4.57
N PHE A 66 -12.67 -5.17 -5.27
CA PHE A 66 -11.22 -5.02 -5.29
C PHE A 66 -10.80 -3.69 -5.93
N TYR A 67 -11.45 -3.25 -7.02
CA TYR A 67 -11.13 -1.96 -7.65
C TYR A 67 -11.44 -0.75 -6.75
N GLN A 68 -12.32 -0.91 -5.77
CA GLN A 68 -12.68 0.14 -4.81
C GLN A 68 -11.68 0.26 -3.65
N LEU A 69 -10.80 -0.73 -3.46
CA LEU A 69 -9.79 -0.72 -2.39
C LEU A 69 -8.88 0.49 -2.50
N ALA A 70 -8.49 0.87 -3.73
CA ALA A 70 -7.62 2.00 -3.99
C ALA A 70 -8.19 3.33 -3.45
N LEU A 71 -9.53 3.44 -3.41
CA LEU A 71 -10.26 4.58 -2.87
C LEU A 71 -10.48 4.53 -1.35
N GLY A 72 -9.94 3.52 -0.67
CA GLY A 72 -10.15 3.33 0.77
C GLY A 72 -11.48 2.70 1.15
N THR A 73 -12.21 2.13 0.18
CA THR A 73 -13.43 1.34 0.47
C THR A 73 -13.03 -0.09 0.79
N SER A 74 -13.53 -0.64 1.89
CA SER A 74 -13.18 -1.99 2.33
C SER A 74 -13.97 -3.06 1.56
N PHE A 75 -13.34 -4.22 1.33
CA PHE A 75 -14.00 -5.37 0.75
C PHE A 75 -15.12 -5.89 1.69
N PRO A 76 -16.37 -6.07 1.22
CA PRO A 76 -17.47 -6.52 2.05
C PRO A 76 -17.26 -7.94 2.60
N ARG A 77 -17.68 -8.19 3.85
CA ARG A 77 -17.49 -9.51 4.48
C ARG A 77 -18.39 -10.62 3.94
N GLY A 78 -19.47 -10.27 3.24
CA GLY A 78 -20.45 -11.22 2.67
C GLY A 78 -20.36 -11.39 1.16
N SER A 79 -19.32 -10.85 0.53
CA SER A 79 -19.07 -11.01 -0.90
C SER A 79 -17.93 -12.01 -1.07
N ASP A 80 -18.13 -13.01 -1.92
CA ASP A 80 -17.08 -13.98 -2.22
C ASP A 80 -16.45 -13.66 -3.58
N PRO A 81 -15.12 -13.44 -3.64
CA PRO A 81 -14.44 -13.16 -4.88
C PRO A 81 -14.55 -14.34 -5.85
N THR A 82 -14.53 -14.07 -7.15
CA THR A 82 -14.67 -15.13 -8.16
C THR A 82 -13.38 -15.94 -8.35
N CYS A 83 -12.30 -15.54 -7.66
CA CYS A 83 -10.98 -16.14 -7.76
C CYS A 83 -10.37 -16.09 -9.17
N SER A 84 -10.81 -15.11 -9.98
CA SER A 84 -10.32 -14.91 -11.34
C SER A 84 -8.83 -14.55 -11.37
N ALA A 85 -8.17 -14.84 -12.50
CA ALA A 85 -6.79 -14.39 -12.74
C ALA A 85 -6.70 -12.86 -12.74
N CYS A 86 -7.73 -12.17 -13.22
CA CYS A 86 -7.85 -10.72 -13.19
C CYS A 86 -7.80 -10.15 -11.76
N ALA A 87 -8.60 -10.69 -10.84
CA ALA A 87 -8.60 -10.23 -9.45
C ALA A 87 -7.27 -10.55 -8.75
N ARG A 88 -6.63 -11.69 -9.08
CA ARG A 88 -5.28 -12.02 -8.59
C ARG A 88 -4.24 -10.99 -9.06
N ASN A 89 -4.22 -10.69 -10.36
CA ASN A 89 -3.28 -9.73 -10.95
C ASN A 89 -3.50 -8.32 -10.38
N LEU A 90 -4.76 -7.92 -10.18
CA LEU A 90 -5.11 -6.65 -9.53
C LEU A 90 -4.53 -6.57 -8.11
N MET A 91 -4.69 -7.62 -7.31
CA MET A 91 -4.15 -7.66 -5.95
C MET A 91 -2.61 -7.68 -5.91
N SER A 92 -1.95 -8.27 -6.92
CA SER A 92 -0.49 -8.19 -7.09
C SER A 92 -0.05 -6.76 -7.41
N LEU A 93 -0.71 -6.12 -8.38
CA LEU A 93 -0.43 -4.73 -8.77
C LEU A 93 -0.55 -3.78 -7.57
N TYR A 94 -1.55 -4.00 -6.71
CA TYR A 94 -1.73 -3.23 -5.47
C TYR A 94 -0.65 -3.50 -4.43
N ALA A 95 -0.19 -4.76 -4.29
CA ALA A 95 0.94 -5.08 -3.41
C ALA A 95 2.20 -4.33 -3.85
N GLU A 96 2.53 -4.43 -5.13
CA GLU A 96 3.72 -3.80 -5.73
C GLU A 96 3.67 -2.28 -5.59
N ALA A 97 2.50 -1.69 -5.80
CA ALA A 97 2.29 -0.25 -5.63
C ALA A 97 2.51 0.19 -4.16
N LEU A 98 2.00 -0.58 -3.19
CA LEU A 98 2.19 -0.29 -1.77
C LEU A 98 3.64 -0.44 -1.31
N GLN A 99 4.37 -1.44 -1.85
CA GLN A 99 5.80 -1.63 -1.57
C GLN A 99 6.61 -0.45 -2.14
N SER A 100 6.32 -0.04 -3.37
CA SER A 100 7.01 1.05 -4.06
C SER A 100 6.74 2.41 -3.40
N ASP A 101 5.51 2.69 -2.97
CA ASP A 101 5.11 3.90 -2.23
C ASP A 101 5.88 4.04 -0.89
N GLY A 102 6.21 2.92 -0.25
CA GLY A 102 7.02 2.89 0.97
C GLY A 102 8.51 3.18 0.78
N THR A 103 9.02 3.18 -0.45
CA THR A 103 10.46 3.25 -0.76
C THR A 103 10.88 4.62 -1.35
N SER A 104 9.91 5.49 -1.68
CA SER A 104 10.18 6.85 -2.15
C SER A 104 10.70 7.71 -1.00
N GLY A 105 12.03 7.80 -0.88
CA GLY A 105 12.79 8.61 0.09
C GLY A 105 12.65 10.13 -0.04
N THR A 106 11.50 10.63 -0.50
CA THR A 106 11.12 12.05 -0.40
C THR A 106 10.22 12.20 0.81
N GLY A 107 10.76 12.79 1.88
CA GLY A 107 10.10 12.88 3.19
C GLY A 107 8.62 13.27 3.13
N GLY A 108 7.77 12.32 3.53
CA GLY A 108 6.56 12.65 4.29
C GLY A 108 5.21 12.23 3.74
N GLN A 109 5.06 11.83 2.47
CA GLN A 109 3.72 11.63 1.93
C GLN A 109 3.47 10.21 1.41
N LYS A 110 2.77 9.41 2.22
CA LYS A 110 2.14 8.18 1.74
C LYS A 110 1.01 8.58 0.79
N VAL A 111 1.15 8.28 -0.49
CA VAL A 111 0.20 8.70 -1.53
C VAL A 111 -1.01 7.75 -1.50
N LEU A 112 -0.78 6.46 -1.27
CA LEU A 112 -1.82 5.43 -1.32
C LEU A 112 -2.47 5.14 0.06
N THR A 113 -2.84 6.18 0.82
CA THR A 113 -3.41 6.01 2.17
C THR A 113 -4.69 5.18 2.20
N GLY A 114 -5.60 5.39 1.24
CA GLY A 114 -6.84 4.64 1.10
C GLY A 114 -6.58 3.14 0.89
N LEU A 115 -5.79 2.80 -0.12
CA LEU A 115 -5.41 1.41 -0.41
C LEU A 115 -4.72 0.74 0.79
N ARG A 116 -3.79 1.44 1.44
CA ARG A 116 -3.05 0.89 2.58
C ARG A 116 -3.97 0.51 3.75
N LYS A 117 -5.08 1.22 3.94
CA LYS A 117 -6.06 0.93 4.99
C LYS A 117 -6.90 -0.32 4.69
N THR A 118 -7.14 -0.63 3.42
CA THR A 118 -8.12 -1.65 2.99
C THR A 118 -7.49 -2.92 2.44
N TYR A 119 -6.24 -2.84 1.97
CA TYR A 119 -5.57 -3.92 1.25
C TYR A 119 -5.42 -5.20 2.07
N ASP A 120 -4.78 -5.15 3.26
CA ASP A 120 -4.46 -6.37 4.02
C ASP A 120 -5.72 -7.16 4.41
N ALA A 121 -6.81 -6.46 4.75
CA ALA A 121 -8.10 -7.10 5.05
C ALA A 121 -8.70 -7.78 3.81
N ALA A 122 -8.60 -7.15 2.64
CA ALA A 122 -9.07 -7.73 1.39
C ALA A 122 -8.18 -8.89 0.91
N ALA A 123 -6.86 -8.77 1.06
CA ALA A 123 -5.89 -9.81 0.77
C ALA A 123 -6.17 -11.06 1.63
N GLN A 124 -6.46 -10.88 2.92
CA GLN A 124 -6.84 -12.01 3.78
C GLN A 124 -8.09 -12.73 3.25
N ARG A 125 -9.10 -11.97 2.82
CA ARG A 125 -10.33 -12.55 2.26
C ARG A 125 -10.06 -13.29 0.97
N ALA A 126 -9.26 -12.71 0.07
CA ALA A 126 -8.88 -13.33 -1.18
C ALA A 126 -8.09 -14.63 -0.94
N VAL A 127 -7.14 -14.64 0.00
CA VAL A 127 -6.40 -15.87 0.37
C VAL A 127 -7.30 -16.92 1.01
N ASN A 128 -8.21 -16.52 1.90
CA ASN A 128 -9.11 -17.45 2.57
C ASN A 128 -10.09 -18.14 1.60
N GLN A 129 -10.55 -17.42 0.56
CA GLN A 129 -11.52 -17.96 -0.40
C GLN A 129 -10.87 -18.62 -1.63
N CYS A 130 -9.74 -18.09 -2.10
CA CYS A 130 -9.12 -18.51 -3.35
C CYS A 130 -7.83 -19.32 -3.18
N GLY A 131 -7.36 -19.49 -1.94
CA GLY A 131 -6.19 -20.30 -1.59
C GLY A 131 -4.92 -19.50 -1.31
N THR A 132 -3.94 -20.21 -0.74
CA THR A 132 -2.64 -19.65 -0.39
C THR A 132 -1.90 -19.13 -1.62
N GLY A 133 -1.34 -17.92 -1.53
CA GLY A 133 -0.60 -17.30 -2.62
C GLY A 133 -1.47 -16.58 -3.66
N TYR A 134 -2.77 -16.44 -3.41
CA TYR A 134 -3.65 -15.63 -4.25
C TYR A 134 -3.38 -14.12 -4.11
N ALA A 135 -3.09 -13.62 -2.91
CA ALA A 135 -2.69 -12.24 -2.67
C ALA A 135 -1.52 -12.18 -1.69
N THR A 136 -0.69 -11.15 -1.80
CA THR A 136 0.40 -10.89 -0.87
C THR A 136 -0.17 -10.28 0.41
N MET A 137 0.21 -10.81 1.57
CA MET A 137 -0.27 -10.36 2.87
C MET A 137 0.71 -9.40 3.55
N ASN A 138 0.22 -8.58 4.49
CA ASN A 138 1.02 -7.69 5.36
C ASN A 138 1.85 -6.64 4.60
N VAL A 139 1.38 -6.24 3.42
CA VAL A 139 2.12 -5.33 2.54
C VAL A 139 1.99 -3.89 3.01
N ALA A 140 0.82 -3.51 3.53
CA ALA A 140 0.54 -2.18 4.04
C ALA A 140 1.33 -1.81 5.31
N SER A 141 1.77 -2.84 6.05
CA SER A 141 2.49 -2.73 7.33
C SER A 141 4.01 -2.90 7.18
N SER A 142 4.51 -3.21 5.99
CA SER A 142 5.92 -3.39 5.70
C SER A 142 6.63 -2.04 5.54
N ALA A 143 6.68 -1.24 6.62
CA ALA A 143 7.77 -0.27 6.76
C ALA A 143 9.05 -1.08 6.86
N SER A 144 10.00 -0.79 5.98
CA SER A 144 11.29 -1.47 5.87
C SER A 144 11.90 -1.74 7.24
N SER A 145 11.97 -2.99 7.67
CA SER A 145 13.05 -3.40 8.55
C SER A 145 14.32 -3.18 7.75
N LEU A 146 14.94 -2.01 7.96
CA LEU A 146 16.34 -1.81 7.70
C LEU A 146 17.05 -2.94 8.44
N ILE A 147 17.41 -4.01 7.73
CA ILE A 147 18.58 -4.79 8.11
C ILE A 147 19.77 -3.89 7.74
N GLY A 148 19.90 -2.79 8.47
CA GLY A 148 21.20 -2.21 8.72
C GLY A 148 21.89 -3.20 9.64
N GLU A 149 22.89 -3.91 9.12
CA GLU A 149 23.91 -4.54 9.93
C GLU A 149 24.44 -3.49 10.93
N ARG A 150 23.84 -3.46 12.13
CA ARG A 150 24.48 -2.92 13.32
C ARG A 150 25.66 -3.85 13.61
N LYS A 151 26.82 -3.55 13.03
CA LYS A 151 28.11 -3.98 13.61
C LYS A 151 28.25 -3.29 14.96
N ASN A 152 27.66 -3.91 15.98
CA ASN A 152 27.93 -3.62 17.38
C ASN A 152 29.34 -4.15 17.68
N SER A 153 30.35 -3.34 17.40
CA SER A 153 31.74 -3.61 17.79
C SER A 153 32.15 -2.59 18.86
N VAL A 154 31.53 -2.71 20.03
CA VAL A 154 32.06 -2.15 21.28
C VAL A 154 32.43 -3.33 22.15
N THR A 155 33.68 -3.76 22.05
CA THR A 155 34.37 -4.47 23.11
C THR A 155 35.85 -4.13 23.07
N MET A 156 36.32 -3.59 24.21
CA MET A 156 37.66 -3.82 24.77
C MET A 156 38.84 -2.98 24.23
N ALA A 157 38.95 -1.71 24.62
CA ALA A 157 40.24 -1.00 24.61
C ALA A 157 40.34 0.23 25.56
N PHE A 158 39.66 0.26 26.72
CA PHE A 158 39.76 1.40 27.65
C PHE A 158 39.99 1.05 29.13
N VAL A 159 40.46 -0.16 29.45
CA VAL A 159 40.73 -0.58 30.84
C VAL A 159 42.21 -0.49 31.26
N LEU A 160 43.13 -0.12 30.36
CA LEU A 160 44.57 -0.05 30.72
C LEU A 160 45.11 1.37 30.98
N ALA A 161 44.31 2.43 30.82
CA ALA A 161 44.79 3.81 31.03
C ALA A 161 44.52 4.39 32.43
N SER A 162 43.72 3.72 33.28
CA SER A 162 43.38 4.22 34.63
C SER A 162 44.30 3.71 35.74
N LEU A 163 45.16 2.71 35.48
CA LEU A 163 46.13 2.23 36.49
C LEU A 163 47.39 3.09 36.60
N VAL A 164 47.64 4.03 35.68
CA VAL A 164 48.80 4.93 35.76
C VAL A 164 48.50 6.16 36.62
N TRP A 165 47.24 6.53 36.84
CA TRP A 165 46.92 7.76 37.56
C TRP A 165 46.83 7.60 39.08
N PHE A 166 46.71 6.37 39.59
CA PHE A 166 46.63 6.09 41.03
C PHE A 166 47.99 5.77 41.68
N ALA A 167 49.09 5.79 40.93
CA ALA A 167 50.43 5.45 41.43
C ALA A 167 51.36 6.68 41.63
N LEU A 168 50.86 7.91 41.48
CA LEU A 168 51.67 9.14 41.57
C LEU A 168 51.02 10.26 42.41
N LEU A 169 50.17 9.91 43.38
CA LEU A 169 49.71 10.77 44.48
C LEU A 169 49.54 9.94 45.74
#